data_AF-A0A436BRU3-F1
#
_entry.id   AF-A0A436BRU3-F1
#
_cell.length_a   1.000
_cell.length_b   1.000
_cell.length_c   1.000
_cell.angle_alpha   90.00
_cell.angle_beta   90.00
_cell.angle_gamma   90.00
#
_symmetry.space_group_name_H-M   'P 1'
#
loop_
_entity.id
_entity.type
_entity.pdbx_description
1 polymer ?
#
loop_
_entity_poly.entity_id
_entity_poly.type
_entity_poly.pdbx_seq_one_letter_code
_entity_poly.pdbx_strand_id
1 'polypeptide(L)'
;SARAFLSSARIRSAAINWKEDVRRWHPNQEWIWAPGGFGVFDPGINALSIATHILPAMFITSAVLNFPENRASPVAARVTFRTSNGLPVTMDLDWLQTGPQSWDILADTDKGAMVLSGGGSKLAIDGKVIHEEPEAEYPMLYKRFAEIVRAGVSDVDLAPLQHVADAFMLGKRNVVEAFFD
;
A
#
# COMPACT_ATOMS: atom_id res chain seq x y z
N SER A 1 4.25 -18.21 1.82
CA SER A 1 4.02 -16.76 1.87
C SER A 1 3.67 -16.23 0.49
N ALA A 2 3.09 -15.03 0.40
CA ALA A 2 2.78 -14.38 -0.88
C ALA A 2 4.02 -14.24 -1.77
N ARG A 3 5.14 -13.76 -1.21
CA ARG A 3 6.44 -13.66 -1.91
C ARG A 3 6.90 -14.97 -2.54
N ALA A 4 6.82 -16.07 -1.79
CA ALA A 4 7.21 -17.39 -2.30
C ALA A 4 6.32 -17.84 -3.45
N PHE A 5 4.99 -17.67 -3.32
CA PHE A 5 4.05 -17.98 -4.39
C PHE A 5 4.35 -17.17 -5.67
N LEU A 6 4.45 -15.84 -5.54
CA LEU A 6 4.70 -14.94 -6.66
C LEU A 6 6.05 -15.17 -7.32
N SER A 7 7.10 -15.51 -6.56
CA SER A 7 8.42 -15.85 -7.11
C SER A 7 8.40 -17.11 -7.99
N SER A 8 7.40 -17.97 -7.79
CA SER A 8 7.26 -19.23 -8.52
C SER A 8 6.30 -19.14 -9.71
N ALA A 9 5.60 -18.01 -9.90
CA ALA A 9 4.53 -17.84 -10.88
C ALA A 9 4.89 -16.74 -11.89
N ARG A 10 4.31 -16.81 -13.09
CA ARG A 10 4.32 -15.70 -14.04
C ARG A 10 3.14 -14.79 -13.73
N ILE A 11 3.44 -13.60 -13.22
CA ILE A 11 2.45 -12.56 -12.93
C ILE A 11 2.04 -11.87 -14.23
N ARG A 12 0.73 -11.68 -14.43
CA ARG A 12 0.14 -10.98 -15.59
C ARG A 12 -0.24 -9.54 -15.26
N SER A 13 -0.77 -9.32 -14.06
CA SER A 13 -1.07 -7.98 -13.51
C SER A 13 -1.12 -8.05 -11.99
N ALA A 14 -0.89 -6.91 -11.32
CA ALA A 14 -1.17 -6.76 -9.90
C ALA A 14 -1.99 -5.49 -9.62
N ALA A 15 -2.71 -5.48 -8.51
CA ALA A 15 -3.49 -4.33 -8.06
C ALA A 15 -3.41 -4.19 -6.54
N ILE A 16 -3.40 -2.95 -6.06
CA ILE A 16 -3.49 -2.59 -4.65
C ILE A 16 -4.78 -1.82 -4.46
N ASN A 17 -5.66 -2.32 -3.60
CA ASN A 17 -6.89 -1.63 -3.19
C ASN A 17 -6.77 -1.34 -1.70
N TRP A 18 -6.64 -0.06 -1.34
CA TRP A 18 -6.50 0.36 0.05
C TRP A 18 -7.53 1.46 0.32
N LYS A 19 -8.68 1.04 0.81
CA LYS A 19 -9.87 1.88 0.92
C LYS A 19 -10.47 1.75 2.31
N GLU A 20 -10.46 2.85 3.03
CA GLU A 20 -10.97 2.92 4.40
C GLU A 20 -11.71 4.24 4.64
N ASP A 21 -12.46 4.33 5.73
CA ASP A 21 -13.10 5.59 6.16
C ASP A 21 -12.17 6.31 7.14
N VAL A 22 -11.61 7.45 6.73
CA VAL A 22 -10.72 8.25 7.58
C VAL A 22 -11.38 8.66 8.90
N ARG A 23 -12.70 8.89 8.92
CA ARG A 23 -13.44 9.25 10.15
C ARG A 23 -13.49 8.12 11.16
N ARG A 24 -13.40 6.87 10.68
CA ARG A 24 -13.39 5.67 11.51
C ARG A 24 -12.00 5.35 12.04
N TRP A 25 -10.97 5.46 11.20
CA TRP A 25 -9.62 4.98 11.51
C TRP A 25 -8.70 6.08 12.05
N HIS A 26 -8.93 7.34 11.69
CA HIS A 26 -8.09 8.48 12.06
C HIS A 26 -8.93 9.64 12.64
N PRO A 27 -9.81 9.40 13.62
CA PRO A 27 -10.77 10.40 14.07
C PRO A 27 -10.08 11.65 14.63
N ASN A 28 -10.42 12.83 14.09
CA ASN A 28 -9.91 14.14 14.52
C ASN A 28 -8.38 14.30 14.45
N GLN A 29 -7.70 13.50 13.62
CA GLN A 29 -6.26 13.65 13.44
C GLN A 29 -5.99 14.77 12.42
N GLU A 30 -5.44 15.89 12.89
CA GLU A 30 -5.16 17.04 12.02
C GLU A 30 -3.82 16.94 11.27
N TRP A 31 -2.85 16.21 11.83
CA TRP A 31 -1.49 16.14 11.29
C TRP A 31 -1.42 15.47 9.91
N ILE A 32 -2.28 14.48 9.64
CA ILE A 32 -2.38 13.78 8.35
C ILE A 32 -2.70 14.72 7.18
N TRP A 33 -3.37 15.84 7.47
CA TRP A 33 -3.76 16.84 6.48
C TRP A 33 -2.74 17.95 6.26
N ALA A 34 -1.72 18.05 7.13
CA ALA A 34 -0.68 19.07 7.05
C ALA A 34 0.37 18.71 5.99
N PRO A 35 1.17 19.69 5.51
CA PRO A 35 2.33 19.39 4.66
C PRO A 35 3.26 18.37 5.33
N GLY A 36 3.56 17.27 4.64
CA GLY A 36 4.33 16.15 5.19
C GLY A 36 3.51 15.10 5.94
N GLY A 37 2.20 15.30 6.13
CA GLY A 37 1.29 14.35 6.75
C GLY A 37 0.81 13.22 5.84
N PHE A 38 1.20 13.24 4.56
CA PHE A 38 0.92 12.24 3.51
C PHE A 38 -0.55 12.01 3.13
N GLY A 39 -1.52 12.35 3.97
CA GLY A 39 -2.93 12.09 3.71
C GLY A 39 -3.16 10.60 3.50
N VAL A 40 -3.92 10.23 2.47
CA VAL A 40 -4.25 8.82 2.17
C VAL A 40 -3.01 7.92 1.96
N PHE A 41 -1.82 8.49 1.72
CA PHE A 41 -0.58 7.73 1.67
C PHE A 41 -0.05 7.31 3.05
N ASP A 42 -0.58 7.81 4.16
CA ASP A 42 -0.24 7.34 5.52
C ASP A 42 -0.58 5.84 5.68
N PRO A 43 -1.83 5.37 5.46
CA PRO A 43 -2.08 3.94 5.36
C PRO A 43 -1.59 3.34 4.03
N GLY A 44 -1.55 4.13 2.97
CA GLY A 44 -1.11 3.67 1.65
C GLY A 44 0.35 3.21 1.61
N ILE A 45 1.24 3.75 2.45
CA ILE A 45 2.64 3.32 2.52
C ILE A 45 2.79 1.92 3.10
N ASN A 46 1.83 1.45 3.91
CA ASN A 46 1.78 0.06 4.39
C ASN A 46 1.52 -0.90 3.23
N ALA A 47 0.64 -0.52 2.30
CA ALA A 47 0.41 -1.29 1.08
C ALA A 47 1.68 -1.33 0.21
N LEU A 48 2.36 -0.19 0.09
CA LEU A 48 3.61 -0.08 -0.67
C LEU A 48 4.74 -0.92 -0.05
N SER A 49 4.88 -0.95 1.28
CA SER A 49 5.91 -1.75 1.96
C SER A 49 5.74 -3.25 1.72
N ILE A 50 4.49 -3.73 1.69
CA ILE A 50 4.20 -5.12 1.31
C ILE A 50 4.48 -5.32 -0.18
N ALA A 51 3.99 -4.43 -1.04
CA ALA A 51 4.13 -4.55 -2.49
C ALA A 51 5.60 -4.58 -2.94
N THR A 52 6.45 -3.69 -2.42
CA THR A 52 7.89 -3.65 -2.73
C THR A 52 8.62 -4.88 -2.23
N HIS A 53 8.12 -5.54 -1.18
CA HIS A 53 8.70 -6.77 -0.66
C HIS A 53 8.33 -8.02 -1.50
N ILE A 54 7.13 -8.07 -2.07
CA ILE A 54 6.59 -9.27 -2.74
C ILE A 54 6.61 -9.22 -4.27
N LEU A 55 6.68 -8.03 -4.87
CA LEU A 55 6.74 -7.83 -6.32
C LEU A 55 8.17 -7.48 -6.78
N PRO A 56 8.48 -7.65 -8.08
CA PRO A 56 9.69 -7.07 -8.66
C PRO A 56 9.73 -5.54 -8.47
N ALA A 57 10.93 -4.95 -8.45
CA ALA A 57 11.11 -3.51 -8.36
C ALA A 57 10.22 -2.75 -9.36
N MET A 58 9.54 -1.72 -8.87
CA MET A 58 8.53 -0.94 -9.61
C MET A 58 8.84 0.54 -9.63
N PHE A 59 8.23 1.27 -10.55
CA PHE A 59 8.31 2.73 -10.65
C PHE A 59 6.98 3.30 -11.13
N ILE A 60 6.67 4.53 -10.72
CA ILE A 60 5.42 5.21 -11.09
C ILE A 60 5.50 5.68 -12.54
N THR A 61 4.43 5.41 -13.28
CA THR A 61 4.22 5.89 -14.67
C THR A 61 3.20 7.01 -14.75
N SER A 62 2.24 7.04 -13.82
CA SER A 62 1.30 8.16 -13.66
C SER A 62 0.66 8.12 -12.28
N ALA A 63 0.31 9.29 -11.74
CA ALA A 63 -0.49 9.41 -10.52
C ALA A 63 -1.53 10.53 -10.66
N VAL A 64 -2.69 10.33 -10.03
CA VAL A 64 -3.73 11.33 -9.84
C VAL A 64 -4.02 11.43 -8.36
N LEU A 65 -3.90 12.63 -7.80
CA LEU A 65 -4.04 12.90 -6.38
C LEU A 65 -5.19 13.88 -6.15
N ASN A 66 -6.18 13.48 -5.36
CA ASN A 66 -7.35 14.30 -5.04
C ASN A 66 -7.13 14.98 -3.68
N PHE A 67 -7.05 16.31 -3.65
CA PHE A 67 -6.86 17.11 -2.45
C PHE A 67 -8.16 17.84 -2.11
N PRO A 68 -8.70 17.68 -0.89
CA PRO A 68 -9.78 18.55 -0.41
C PRO A 68 -9.34 20.02 -0.47
N GLU A 69 -10.23 20.92 -0.86
CA GLU A 69 -9.90 22.35 -1.03
C GLU A 69 -9.36 23.01 0.24
N ASN A 70 -9.72 22.49 1.42
CA ASN A 70 -9.30 23.00 2.72
C ASN A 70 -8.13 22.24 3.36
N ARG A 71 -7.53 21.24 2.68
CA ARG A 71 -6.45 20.40 3.23
C ARG A 71 -5.19 20.42 2.35
N ALA A 72 -4.02 20.14 2.95
CA ALA A 72 -2.74 20.15 2.24
C ALA A 72 -2.28 18.78 1.74
N SER A 73 -2.95 17.70 2.15
CA SER A 73 -2.67 16.31 1.77
C SER A 73 -3.84 15.66 1.01
N PRO A 74 -3.59 14.65 0.16
CA PRO A 74 -4.64 14.03 -0.64
C PRO A 74 -5.55 13.13 0.19
N VAL A 75 -6.84 13.10 -0.12
CA VAL A 75 -7.84 12.19 0.46
C VAL A 75 -8.00 10.91 -0.37
N ALA A 76 -7.62 10.94 -1.65
CA ALA A 76 -7.63 9.77 -2.52
C ALA A 76 -6.51 9.87 -3.55
N ALA A 77 -6.03 8.72 -4.01
CA ALA A 77 -5.00 8.65 -5.04
C ALA A 77 -5.18 7.43 -5.93
N ARG A 78 -4.94 7.62 -7.24
CA ARG A 78 -4.81 6.52 -8.21
C ARG A 78 -3.41 6.57 -8.80
N VAL A 79 -2.68 5.48 -8.68
CA VAL A 79 -1.28 5.38 -9.12
C VAL A 79 -1.14 4.17 -10.05
N THR A 80 -0.42 4.37 -11.15
CA THR A 80 -0.06 3.30 -12.09
C THR A 80 1.44 3.12 -12.08
N PHE A 81 1.89 1.89 -11.88
CA PHE A 81 3.29 1.51 -11.89
C PHE A 81 3.58 0.57 -13.05
N ARG A 82 4.87 0.48 -13.38
CA ARG A 82 5.46 -0.61 -14.13
C ARG A 82 6.60 -1.21 -13.31
N THR A 83 6.72 -2.52 -13.34
CA THR A 83 7.93 -3.18 -12.83
C THR A 83 9.06 -3.10 -13.85
N SER A 84 10.28 -3.40 -13.40
CA SER A 84 11.46 -3.53 -14.26
C SER A 84 11.31 -4.56 -15.39
N ASN A 85 10.42 -5.55 -15.23
CA ASN A 85 10.09 -6.55 -16.26
C ASN A 85 8.79 -6.24 -17.03
N GLY A 86 8.23 -5.04 -16.87
CA GLY A 86 7.09 -4.55 -17.64
C GLY A 86 5.71 -4.95 -17.11
N LEU A 87 5.61 -5.63 -15.96
CA LEU A 87 4.34 -5.96 -15.31
C LEU A 87 3.56 -4.69 -14.97
N PRO A 88 2.29 -4.56 -15.40
CA PRO A 88 1.43 -3.47 -14.95
C PRO A 88 0.98 -3.70 -13.50
N VAL A 89 1.10 -2.65 -12.69
CA VAL A 89 0.57 -2.62 -11.32
C VAL A 89 -0.26 -1.36 -11.13
N THR A 90 -1.46 -1.49 -10.55
CA THR A 90 -2.31 -0.34 -10.22
C THR A 90 -2.48 -0.21 -8.71
N MET A 91 -2.72 1.00 -8.24
CA MET A 91 -3.01 1.27 -6.85
C MET A 91 -4.15 2.28 -6.76
N ASP A 92 -5.15 1.96 -5.94
CA ASP A 92 -6.30 2.80 -5.67
C ASP A 92 -6.43 2.99 -4.15
N LEU A 93 -6.24 4.24 -3.74
CA LEU A 93 -6.27 4.72 -2.37
C LEU A 93 -7.50 5.61 -2.18
N ASP A 94 -8.33 5.31 -1.18
CA ASP A 94 -9.53 6.11 -0.91
C ASP A 94 -9.85 6.17 0.59
N TRP A 95 -9.88 7.38 1.15
CA TRP A 95 -10.28 7.63 2.53
C TRP A 95 -11.75 7.94 2.74
N LEU A 96 -12.55 7.97 1.66
CA LEU A 96 -13.99 8.24 1.71
C LEU A 96 -14.82 6.95 1.60
N GLN A 97 -14.19 5.78 1.80
CA GLN A 97 -14.84 4.47 1.71
C GLN A 97 -15.71 4.20 2.94
N THR A 98 -16.96 4.67 2.91
CA THR A 98 -17.95 4.45 3.99
C THR A 98 -18.53 3.03 4.03
N GLY A 99 -18.39 2.28 2.93
CA GLY A 99 -18.84 0.89 2.82
C GLY A 99 -17.85 -0.12 3.44
N PRO A 100 -17.83 -1.38 2.94
CA PRO A 100 -16.81 -2.35 3.32
C PRO A 100 -15.40 -1.79 3.10
N GLN A 101 -14.54 -1.96 4.09
CA GLN A 101 -13.14 -1.56 4.03
C GLN A 101 -12.33 -2.61 3.26
N SER A 102 -11.30 -2.20 2.55
CA SER A 102 -10.45 -3.09 1.75
C SER A 102 -8.98 -2.73 1.95
N TRP A 103 -8.17 -3.73 2.25
CA TRP A 103 -6.71 -3.63 2.40
C TRP A 103 -6.10 -4.82 1.69
N ASP A 104 -6.18 -4.78 0.37
CA ASP A 104 -5.97 -5.94 -0.49
C ASP A 104 -4.86 -5.68 -1.51
N ILE A 105 -4.01 -6.68 -1.69
CA ILE A 105 -3.07 -6.79 -2.80
C ILE A 105 -3.45 -8.02 -3.63
N LEU A 106 -3.72 -7.78 -4.90
CA LEU A 106 -4.20 -8.76 -5.86
C LEU A 106 -3.10 -9.04 -6.88
N ALA A 107 -2.98 -10.30 -7.32
CA ALA A 107 -2.14 -10.65 -8.46
C ALA A 107 -2.82 -11.72 -9.32
N ASP A 108 -2.94 -11.45 -10.61
CA ASP A 108 -3.32 -12.47 -11.60
C ASP A 108 -2.06 -13.18 -12.09
N THR A 109 -2.08 -14.51 -12.06
CA THR A 109 -0.91 -15.33 -12.39
C THR A 109 -1.30 -16.54 -13.24
N ASP A 110 -0.30 -17.22 -13.80
CA ASP A 110 -0.47 -18.52 -14.46
C ASP A 110 -0.71 -19.70 -13.51
N LYS A 111 -0.61 -19.48 -12.19
CA LYS A 111 -0.82 -20.48 -11.14
C LYS A 111 -2.02 -20.18 -10.23
N GLY A 112 -2.93 -19.32 -10.69
CA GLY A 112 -4.13 -18.91 -9.95
C GLY A 112 -4.10 -17.45 -9.52
N ALA A 113 -5.26 -16.91 -9.19
CA ALA A 113 -5.42 -15.55 -8.69
C ALA A 113 -5.07 -15.48 -7.20
N MET A 114 -4.10 -14.64 -6.85
CA MET A 114 -3.72 -14.36 -5.47
C MET A 114 -4.50 -13.18 -4.92
N VAL A 115 -5.00 -13.34 -3.69
CA VAL A 115 -5.54 -12.27 -2.85
C VAL A 115 -4.78 -12.28 -1.53
N LEU A 116 -4.09 -11.18 -1.24
CA LEU A 116 -3.50 -10.91 0.07
C LEU A 116 -4.32 -9.79 0.72
N SER A 117 -5.19 -10.15 1.66
CA SER A 117 -6.20 -9.26 2.26
C SER A 117 -5.92 -8.94 3.73
N GLY A 118 -6.69 -8.00 4.28
CA GLY A 118 -6.64 -7.64 5.70
C GLY A 118 -5.28 -7.10 6.10
N GLY A 119 -4.67 -6.28 5.24
CA GLY A 119 -3.37 -5.67 5.51
C GLY A 119 -2.20 -6.65 5.44
N GLY A 120 -2.38 -7.83 4.84
CA GLY A 120 -1.34 -8.87 4.77
C GLY A 120 -1.58 -10.09 5.67
N SER A 121 -2.61 -10.06 6.52
CA SER A 121 -2.92 -11.13 7.49
C SER A 121 -3.49 -12.41 6.86
N LYS A 122 -4.10 -12.33 5.67
CA LYS A 122 -4.75 -13.46 5.02
C LYS A 122 -4.36 -13.59 3.55
N LEU A 123 -3.90 -14.79 3.17
CA LEU A 123 -3.53 -15.14 1.81
C LEU A 123 -4.48 -16.22 1.27
N ALA A 124 -5.10 -15.95 0.13
CA ALA A 124 -5.89 -16.91 -0.63
C ALA A 124 -5.41 -17.02 -2.08
N ILE A 125 -5.45 -18.24 -2.63
CA ILE A 125 -5.18 -18.53 -4.05
C ILE A 125 -6.42 -19.22 -4.64
N ASP A 126 -6.99 -18.67 -5.71
CA ASP A 126 -8.26 -19.13 -6.31
C ASP A 126 -9.38 -19.34 -5.27
N GLY A 127 -9.47 -18.40 -4.32
CA GLY A 127 -10.46 -18.43 -3.23
C GLY A 127 -10.14 -19.41 -2.09
N LYS A 128 -9.11 -20.25 -2.22
CA LYS A 128 -8.66 -21.15 -1.16
C LYS A 128 -7.68 -20.43 -0.23
N VAL A 129 -8.05 -20.32 1.05
CA VAL A 129 -7.16 -19.78 2.09
C VAL A 129 -5.94 -20.69 2.25
N ILE A 130 -4.76 -20.14 2.02
CA ILE A 130 -3.46 -20.82 2.18
C ILE A 130 -2.84 -20.47 3.54
N HIS A 131 -3.08 -19.26 4.02
CA HIS A 131 -2.54 -18.77 5.27
C HIS A 131 -3.48 -17.72 5.87
N GLU A 132 -3.70 -17.82 7.17
CA GLU A 132 -4.47 -16.89 7.97
C GLU A 132 -3.89 -17.00 9.38
N GLU A 133 -3.09 -16.00 9.77
CA GLU A 133 -2.45 -15.96 11.08
C GLU A 133 -2.93 -14.75 11.86
N PRO A 134 -2.96 -14.84 13.21
CA PRO A 134 -3.17 -13.68 14.05
C PRO A 134 -2.12 -12.62 13.75
N GLU A 135 -2.53 -11.36 13.81
CA GLU A 135 -1.64 -10.23 13.61
C GLU A 135 -0.48 -10.25 14.62
N ALA A 136 0.75 -10.33 14.11
CA ALA A 136 1.97 -10.40 14.91
C ALA A 136 3.05 -9.42 14.41
N GLU A 137 2.63 -8.35 13.72
CA GLU A 137 3.53 -7.39 13.06
C GLU A 137 4.53 -6.76 14.04
N TYR A 138 4.05 -6.11 15.09
CA TYR A 138 4.91 -5.45 16.08
C TYR A 138 5.89 -6.41 16.79
N PRO A 139 5.46 -7.59 17.30
CA PRO A 139 6.39 -8.59 17.81
C PRO A 139 7.50 -8.98 16.82
N MET A 140 7.16 -9.16 15.54
CA MET A 140 8.12 -9.49 14.49
C MET A 140 9.08 -8.34 14.18
N LEU A 141 8.60 -7.09 14.22
CA LEU A 141 9.43 -5.90 14.07
C LEU A 141 10.49 -5.82 15.20
N TYR A 142 10.09 -6.02 16.45
CA TYR A 142 11.04 -6.03 17.59
C TYR A 142 12.02 -7.18 17.52
N LYS A 143 11.58 -8.37 17.06
CA LYS A 143 12.48 -9.50 16.82
C LYS A 143 13.53 -9.15 15.77
N ARG A 144 13.12 -8.59 14.63
CA ARG A 144 14.03 -8.13 13.57
C ARG A 144 14.98 -7.06 14.08
N PHE A 145 14.49 -6.08 14.84
CA PHE A 145 15.30 -5.02 15.43
C PHE A 145 16.39 -5.58 16.36
N ALA A 146 16.03 -6.51 17.25
CA ALA A 146 16.99 -7.16 18.14
C ALA A 146 18.04 -7.98 17.38
N GLU A 147 17.65 -8.64 16.28
CA GLU A 147 18.57 -9.37 15.39
C GLU A 147 19.61 -8.44 14.75
N ILE A 148 19.16 -7.33 14.14
CA ILE A 148 20.07 -6.42 13.41
C ILE A 148 20.97 -5.62 14.35
N VAL A 149 20.48 -5.25 15.54
CA VAL A 149 21.30 -4.61 16.58
C VAL A 149 22.42 -5.54 17.03
N ARG A 150 22.12 -6.82 17.30
CA ARG A 150 23.15 -7.82 17.66
C ARG A 150 24.14 -8.06 16.54
N ALA A 151 23.69 -8.02 15.29
CA ALA A 151 24.54 -8.19 14.13
C ALA A 151 25.34 -6.92 13.77
N GLY A 152 25.06 -5.77 14.38
CA GLY A 152 25.71 -4.50 14.06
C GLY A 152 25.40 -3.99 12.65
N VAL A 153 24.22 -4.32 12.11
CA VAL A 153 23.78 -3.94 10.76
C VAL A 153 22.56 -3.04 10.81
N SER A 154 22.36 -2.23 9.77
CA SER A 154 21.16 -1.43 9.58
C SER A 154 20.25 -2.06 8.54
N ASP A 155 18.94 -1.92 8.73
CA ASP A 155 17.92 -2.36 7.79
C ASP A 155 17.10 -1.12 7.42
N VAL A 156 17.40 -0.54 6.25
CA VAL A 156 16.83 0.74 5.78
C VAL A 156 16.39 0.56 4.34
N ASP A 157 15.13 0.16 4.17
CA ASP A 157 14.47 0.13 2.86
C ASP A 157 13.64 1.41 2.67
N LEU A 158 14.07 2.25 1.72
CA LEU A 158 13.40 3.52 1.39
C LEU A 158 12.40 3.38 0.25
N ALA A 159 12.30 2.23 -0.41
CA ALA A 159 11.47 2.06 -1.59
C ALA A 159 10.00 2.48 -1.39
N PRO A 160 9.33 2.15 -0.26
CA PRO A 160 7.94 2.59 -0.05
C PRO A 160 7.81 4.11 0.04
N LEU A 161 8.70 4.76 0.80
CA LEU A 161 8.70 6.21 0.94
C LEU A 161 9.08 6.92 -0.37
N GLN A 162 9.99 6.33 -1.14
CA GLN A 162 10.35 6.83 -2.46
C GLN A 162 9.13 6.81 -3.40
N HIS A 163 8.30 5.77 -3.38
CA HIS A 163 7.06 5.74 -4.16
C HIS A 163 6.06 6.79 -3.73
N VAL A 164 5.94 7.08 -2.44
CA VAL A 164 5.12 8.21 -1.96
C VAL A 164 5.68 9.52 -2.52
N ALA A 165 6.98 9.76 -2.39
CA ALA A 165 7.62 10.97 -2.92
C ALA A 165 7.44 11.12 -4.45
N ASP A 166 7.63 10.05 -5.20
CA ASP A 166 7.43 10.01 -6.65
C ASP A 166 5.97 10.29 -7.03
N ALA A 167 5.00 9.79 -6.25
CA ALA A 167 3.57 10.06 -6.48
C ALA A 167 3.25 11.56 -6.29
N PHE A 168 3.80 12.19 -5.25
CA PHE A 168 3.66 13.63 -5.02
C PHE A 168 4.40 14.45 -6.09
N MET A 169 5.55 13.99 -6.57
CA MET A 169 6.35 14.68 -7.59
C MET A 169 5.72 14.60 -8.99
N LEU A 170 5.19 13.43 -9.38
CA LEU A 170 4.64 13.17 -10.72
C LEU A 170 3.11 13.37 -10.80
N GLY A 171 2.44 13.44 -9.67
CA GLY A 171 0.98 13.37 -9.58
C GLY A 171 0.27 14.58 -10.15
N LYS A 172 -0.73 14.33 -11.00
CA LYS A 172 -1.72 15.36 -11.33
C LYS A 172 -2.57 15.64 -10.09
N ARG A 173 -2.48 16.87 -9.57
CA ARG A 173 -3.33 17.35 -8.48
C ARG A 173 -4.72 17.73 -8.99
N ASN A 174 -5.75 17.16 -8.40
CA ASN A 174 -7.13 17.61 -8.52
C ASN A 174 -7.57 18.20 -7.18
N VAL A 175 -8.37 19.26 -7.23
CA VAL A 175 -9.05 19.79 -6.06
C VAL A 175 -10.45 19.17 -6.00
N VAL A 176 -10.85 18.71 -4.82
CA VAL A 176 -12.18 18.14 -4.53
C VAL A 176 -12.82 18.88 -3.36
N GLU A 177 -14.06 18.52 -3.04
CA GLU A 177 -14.83 19.14 -1.95
C GLU A 177 -14.06 19.16 -0.63
N ALA A 178 -14.32 20.19 0.18
CA ALA A 178 -13.72 20.33 1.50
C ALA A 178 -14.02 19.10 2.37
N PHE A 179 -13.02 18.69 3.15
CA PHE A 179 -13.15 17.62 4.12
C PHE A 179 -13.33 18.19 5.52
N PHE A 180 -14.38 17.74 6.20
CA PHE A 180 -14.66 18.01 7.61
C PHE A 180 -14.91 16.66 8.31
N ASP A 181 -14.37 16.49 9.51
CA ASP A 181 -14.59 15.28 10.31
C ASP A 181 -16.08 15.11 10.69
#